data_AF-A0A831K939-F1
#
_entry.id   AF-A0A831K939-F1
#
_cell.length_a   1.000
_cell.length_b   1.000
_cell.length_c   1.000
_cell.angle_alpha   90.00
_cell.angle_beta   90.00
_cell.angle_gamma   90.00
#
_symmetry.space_group_name_H-M   'P 1'
#
loop_
_entity.id
_entity.type
_entity.pdbx_description
1 polymer ?
#
loop_
_entity_poly.entity_id
_entity_poly.type
_entity_poly.pdbx_seq_one_letter_code
_entity_poly.pdbx_strand_id
1 'polypeptide(L)'
;MTKLLKDFGTLLKQNIKGLFVFIGFIIIILVVLYSFASYETTNSEFCDSCHYMDPYVRHWQASKHSGVDCVACHEYSGGDLILSSIKYATETYNTRPQARVMNENCLAADCHDEESLDKGLKYKENIFFQHSTHLNKVLRSGKLHCTSCHNQMSQQDDESLTHMKVNEQTCFVCHFKDAGEGEAITGCYSCHGNPKTAVEHDGFMFNHEPYLELGVECKQCHIKIVQGDASVPEGKCYSCHVERFRK
;
A
#
# COMPACT_ATOMS: atom_id res chain seq x y z
N MET A 1 -25.84 -58.85 10.46
CA MET A 1 -25.85 -57.38 10.65
C MET A 1 -26.18 -56.95 12.09
N THR A 2 -27.13 -57.60 12.77
CA THR A 2 -27.61 -57.22 14.12
C THR A 2 -26.66 -57.55 15.29
N LYS A 3 -25.84 -58.60 15.19
CA LYS A 3 -24.85 -58.97 16.23
C LYS A 3 -23.64 -58.03 16.24
N LEU A 4 -23.10 -57.73 15.06
CA LEU A 4 -22.00 -56.77 14.84
C LEU A 4 -22.33 -55.36 15.37
N LEU A 5 -23.56 -54.87 15.14
CA LEU A 5 -24.03 -53.58 15.68
C LEU A 5 -24.20 -53.60 17.21
N LYS A 6 -24.65 -54.71 17.79
CA LYS A 6 -24.75 -54.88 19.25
C LYS A 6 -23.37 -54.94 19.91
N ASP A 7 -22.46 -55.72 19.34
CA ASP A 7 -21.08 -55.90 19.83
C ASP A 7 -20.28 -54.59 19.71
N PHE A 8 -20.50 -53.81 18.63
CA PHE A 8 -19.94 -52.47 18.48
C PHE A 8 -20.52 -51.49 19.52
N GLY A 9 -21.82 -51.56 19.82
CA GLY A 9 -22.47 -50.72 20.83
C GLY A 9 -22.03 -51.00 22.27
N THR A 10 -21.73 -52.26 22.62
CA THR A 10 -21.17 -52.63 23.94
C THR A 10 -19.70 -52.23 24.07
N LEU A 11 -18.89 -52.42 23.02
CA LEU A 11 -17.51 -51.94 22.98
C LEU A 11 -17.40 -50.41 23.10
N LEU A 12 -18.29 -49.68 22.43
CA LEU A 12 -18.34 -48.22 22.50
C LEU A 12 -18.72 -47.74 23.90
N LYS A 13 -19.67 -48.40 24.58
CA LYS A 13 -20.07 -48.08 25.97
C LYS A 13 -18.98 -48.38 26.99
N GLN A 14 -18.24 -49.49 26.84
CA GLN A 14 -17.17 -49.86 27.76
C GLN A 14 -15.95 -48.93 27.66
N ASN A 15 -15.61 -48.46 26.46
CA ASN A 15 -14.45 -47.61 26.21
C ASN A 15 -14.80 -46.13 26.00
N ILE A 16 -16.02 -45.71 26.30
CA ILE A 16 -16.51 -44.36 25.99
C ILE A 16 -15.63 -43.27 26.61
N LYS A 17 -15.14 -43.49 27.83
CA LYS A 17 -14.22 -42.56 28.52
C LYS A 17 -12.87 -42.47 27.82
N GLY A 18 -12.32 -43.61 27.39
CA GLY A 18 -11.06 -43.65 26.62
C GLY A 18 -11.20 -43.00 25.24
N LEU A 19 -12.35 -43.20 24.58
CA LEU A 19 -12.68 -42.54 23.32
C LEU A 19 -12.81 -41.01 23.48
N PHE A 20 -13.47 -40.53 24.54
CA PHE A 20 -13.54 -39.10 24.84
C PHE A 20 -12.17 -38.49 25.15
N VAL A 21 -11.32 -39.20 25.91
CA VAL A 21 -9.93 -38.76 26.18
C VAL A 21 -9.12 -38.70 24.90
N PHE A 22 -9.22 -39.70 24.03
CA PHE A 22 -8.53 -39.75 22.75
C PHE A 22 -9.00 -38.65 21.79
N ILE A 23 -10.32 -38.44 21.67
CA ILE A 23 -10.89 -37.35 20.87
C ILE A 23 -10.45 -35.99 21.43
N GLY A 24 -10.48 -35.81 22.75
CA GLY A 24 -10.01 -34.59 23.39
C GLY A 24 -8.53 -34.31 23.09
N PHE A 25 -7.68 -35.34 23.14
CA PHE A 25 -6.27 -35.23 22.77
C PHE A 25 -6.07 -34.84 21.30
N ILE A 26 -6.81 -35.46 20.38
CA ILE A 26 -6.78 -35.08 18.95
C ILE A 26 -7.21 -33.63 18.77
N ILE A 27 -8.29 -33.20 19.41
CA ILE A 27 -8.77 -31.81 19.32
C ILE A 27 -7.69 -30.85 19.82
N ILE A 28 -7.04 -31.15 20.94
CA ILE A 28 -5.93 -30.33 21.46
C ILE A 28 -4.79 -30.24 20.44
N ILE A 29 -4.38 -31.38 19.85
CA ILE A 29 -3.35 -31.38 18.80
C ILE A 29 -3.78 -30.51 17.62
N LEU A 30 -5.01 -30.67 17.13
CA LEU A 30 -5.51 -29.90 16.00
C LEU A 30 -5.55 -28.41 16.30
N VAL A 31 -5.95 -28.02 17.50
CA VAL A 31 -5.93 -26.61 17.96
C VAL A 31 -4.49 -26.09 18.01
N VAL A 32 -3.55 -26.85 18.57
CA VAL A 32 -2.13 -26.44 18.62
C VAL A 32 -1.55 -26.28 17.22
N LEU A 33 -1.79 -27.23 16.32
CA LEU A 33 -1.34 -27.16 14.93
C LEU A 33 -1.97 -25.99 14.19
N TYR A 34 -3.26 -25.75 14.38
CA TYR A 34 -3.97 -24.61 13.79
C TYR A 34 -3.40 -23.28 14.29
N SER A 35 -3.23 -23.13 15.61
CA SER A 35 -2.66 -21.91 16.21
C SER A 35 -1.24 -21.66 15.70
N PHE A 36 -0.39 -22.70 15.67
CA PHE A 36 0.97 -22.60 15.14
C PHE A 36 0.97 -22.18 13.67
N ALA A 37 0.17 -22.85 12.82
CA ALA A 37 0.06 -22.51 11.41
C ALA A 37 -0.43 -21.07 11.22
N SER A 38 -1.43 -20.64 12.00
CA SER A 38 -1.96 -19.27 11.92
C SER A 38 -0.90 -18.23 12.27
N TYR A 39 -0.12 -18.46 13.34
CA TYR A 39 0.97 -17.59 13.76
C TYR A 39 2.04 -17.44 12.68
N GLU A 40 2.50 -18.55 12.10
CA GLU A 40 3.50 -18.49 11.03
C GLU A 40 2.97 -17.75 9.81
N THR A 41 1.73 -18.01 9.38
CA THR A 41 1.14 -17.36 8.19
C THR A 41 0.91 -15.87 8.35
N THR A 42 0.94 -15.35 9.58
CA THR A 42 0.84 -13.93 9.86
C THR A 42 2.19 -13.21 9.89
N ASN A 43 3.30 -13.94 10.01
CA ASN A 43 4.64 -13.34 10.03
C ASN A 43 5.11 -12.96 8.63
N SER A 44 5.77 -11.80 8.49
CA SER A 44 6.36 -11.38 7.20
C SER A 44 7.34 -12.39 6.61
N GLU A 45 8.07 -13.15 7.43
CA GLU A 45 9.02 -14.18 6.98
C GLU A 45 8.33 -15.32 6.23
N PHE A 46 7.09 -15.65 6.59
CA PHE A 46 6.32 -16.66 5.86
C PHE A 46 6.02 -16.20 4.42
N CYS A 47 5.78 -14.91 4.21
CA CYS A 47 5.51 -14.38 2.88
C CYS A 47 6.72 -14.53 1.93
N ASP A 48 7.94 -14.54 2.46
CA ASP A 48 9.19 -14.79 1.72
C ASP A 48 9.28 -16.24 1.20
N SER A 49 8.50 -17.18 1.76
CA SER A 49 8.45 -18.55 1.23
C SER A 49 7.86 -18.63 -0.19
N CYS A 50 7.16 -17.58 -0.63
CA CYS A 50 6.65 -17.44 -1.98
C CYS A 50 7.62 -16.62 -2.82
N HIS A 51 8.36 -17.26 -3.72
CA HIS A 51 9.42 -16.62 -4.54
C HIS A 51 9.05 -15.34 -5.33
N TYR A 52 7.76 -15.08 -5.57
CA TYR A 52 7.29 -13.88 -6.30
C TYR A 52 7.07 -12.70 -5.34
N MET A 53 7.17 -12.94 -4.04
CA MET A 53 7.08 -11.95 -2.98
C MET A 53 8.45 -11.36 -2.63
N ASP A 54 9.56 -12.03 -2.97
CA ASP A 54 10.94 -11.59 -2.71
C ASP A 54 11.19 -10.07 -2.93
N PRO A 55 10.84 -9.46 -4.09
CA PRO A 55 11.06 -8.02 -4.27
C PRO A 55 10.23 -7.17 -3.30
N TYR A 56 9.01 -7.59 -2.97
CA TYR A 56 8.16 -6.88 -2.02
C TYR A 56 8.69 -6.99 -0.59
N VAL A 57 9.17 -8.17 -0.19
CA VAL A 57 9.81 -8.41 1.11
C VAL A 57 11.06 -7.55 1.24
N ARG A 58 11.94 -7.51 0.23
CA ARG A 58 13.13 -6.64 0.23
C ARG A 58 12.78 -5.16 0.33
N HIS A 59 11.82 -4.67 -0.47
CA HIS A 59 11.41 -3.28 -0.40
C HIS A 59 10.71 -2.94 0.93
N TRP A 60 10.05 -3.91 1.56
CA TRP A 60 9.46 -3.78 2.89
C TRP A 60 10.55 -3.67 3.95
N GLN A 61 11.58 -4.54 3.91
CA GLN A 61 12.76 -4.48 4.77
C GLN A 61 13.48 -3.12 4.67
N ALA A 62 13.56 -2.55 3.46
CA ALA A 62 14.14 -1.23 3.23
C ALA A 62 13.23 -0.04 3.62
N SER A 63 11.96 -0.31 3.97
CA SER A 63 10.99 0.73 4.31
C SER A 63 11.04 1.14 5.79
N LYS A 64 10.34 2.23 6.12
CA LYS A 64 10.08 2.62 7.51
C LYS A 64 9.11 1.68 8.24
N HIS A 65 8.49 0.74 7.53
CA HIS A 65 7.52 -0.22 8.06
C HIS A 65 8.11 -1.64 8.19
N SER A 66 9.42 -1.82 8.11
CA SER A 66 10.09 -3.13 8.21
C SER A 66 9.92 -3.85 9.55
N GLY A 67 9.37 -3.19 10.56
CA GLY A 67 9.00 -3.78 11.85
C GLY A 67 7.52 -4.18 11.96
N VAL A 68 6.74 -4.06 10.88
CA VAL A 68 5.30 -4.32 10.85
C VAL A 68 5.03 -5.49 9.91
N ASP A 69 4.36 -6.54 10.42
CA ASP A 69 4.03 -7.71 9.62
C ASP A 69 3.15 -7.38 8.42
N CYS A 70 3.37 -8.07 7.29
CA CYS A 70 2.61 -7.85 6.05
C CYS A 70 1.09 -7.86 6.29
N VAL A 71 0.62 -8.78 7.13
CA VAL A 71 -0.81 -8.99 7.40
C VAL A 71 -1.46 -7.90 8.26
N ALA A 72 -0.65 -7.06 8.94
CA ALA A 72 -1.18 -5.90 9.65
C ALA A 72 -1.78 -4.88 8.66
N CYS A 73 -1.24 -4.81 7.44
CA CYS A 73 -1.73 -3.96 6.37
C CYS A 73 -2.57 -4.72 5.34
N HIS A 74 -2.16 -5.95 5.00
CA HIS A 74 -2.80 -6.79 3.97
C HIS A 74 -3.70 -7.84 4.61
N GLU A 75 -5.00 -7.78 4.34
CA GLU A 75 -5.90 -8.86 4.75
C GLU A 75 -5.47 -10.18 4.10
N TYR A 76 -5.15 -11.18 4.92
CA TYR A 76 -4.76 -12.51 4.49
C TYR A 76 -5.41 -13.57 5.39
N SER A 77 -6.28 -14.37 4.80
CA SER A 77 -7.01 -15.43 5.50
C SER A 77 -6.49 -16.82 5.12
N GLY A 78 -6.90 -17.84 5.88
CA GLY A 78 -6.61 -19.23 5.51
C GLY A 78 -7.15 -19.63 4.13
N GLY A 79 -8.24 -19.00 3.65
CA GLY A 79 -8.74 -19.20 2.29
C GLY A 79 -7.80 -18.64 1.23
N ASP A 80 -7.18 -17.48 1.50
CA ASP A 80 -6.19 -16.86 0.62
C ASP A 80 -4.92 -17.69 0.53
N LEU A 81 -4.50 -18.30 1.65
CA LEU A 81 -3.41 -19.27 1.66
C LEU A 81 -3.69 -20.45 0.73
N ILE A 82 -4.84 -21.11 0.87
CA ILE A 82 -5.20 -22.25 0.01
C ILE A 82 -5.21 -21.85 -1.47
N LEU A 83 -5.82 -20.71 -1.80
CA LEU A 83 -5.87 -20.21 -3.18
C LEU A 83 -4.47 -19.86 -3.71
N SER A 84 -3.61 -19.28 -2.87
CA SER A 84 -2.24 -18.92 -3.24
C SER A 84 -1.39 -20.17 -3.48
N SER A 85 -1.52 -21.19 -2.62
CA SER A 85 -0.85 -22.48 -2.80
C SER A 85 -1.29 -23.21 -4.08
N ILE A 86 -2.59 -23.18 -4.40
CA ILE A 86 -3.09 -23.74 -5.66
C ILE A 86 -2.48 -22.99 -6.84
N LYS A 87 -2.56 -21.65 -6.84
CA LYS A 87 -2.00 -20.82 -7.92
C LYS A 87 -0.49 -21.03 -8.08
N TYR A 88 0.24 -21.20 -6.98
CA TYR A 88 1.66 -21.51 -6.98
C TYR A 88 1.92 -22.88 -7.62
N ALA A 89 1.24 -23.93 -7.15
CA ALA A 89 1.40 -25.29 -7.65
C ALA A 89 1.00 -25.45 -9.13
N THR A 90 0.05 -24.65 -9.61
CA THR A 90 -0.38 -24.64 -11.02
C THR A 90 0.33 -23.60 -11.87
N GLU A 91 1.29 -22.85 -11.32
CA GLU A 91 2.01 -21.76 -11.98
C GLU A 91 1.08 -20.68 -12.59
N THR A 92 -0.09 -20.49 -12.00
CA THR A 92 -1.08 -19.48 -12.43
C THR A 92 -1.11 -18.26 -11.53
N TYR A 93 -0.07 -18.07 -10.71
CA TYR A 93 0.08 -16.89 -9.85
C TYR A 93 0.45 -15.66 -10.68
N ASN A 94 0.14 -14.49 -10.14
CA ASN A 94 0.52 -13.22 -10.74
C ASN A 94 1.79 -12.74 -10.06
N THR A 95 2.87 -12.55 -10.82
CA THR A 95 4.14 -11.97 -10.31
C THR A 95 3.98 -10.51 -9.85
N ARG A 96 2.82 -9.91 -10.13
CA ARG A 96 2.42 -8.58 -9.72
C ARG A 96 1.09 -8.66 -8.96
N PRO A 97 1.10 -9.22 -7.73
CA PRO A 97 -0.12 -9.36 -6.95
C PRO A 97 -0.76 -7.99 -6.70
N GLN A 98 -2.08 -7.93 -6.80
CA GLN A 98 -2.86 -6.77 -6.39
C GLN A 98 -3.44 -7.07 -5.02
N ALA A 99 -3.12 -6.22 -4.06
CA ALA A 99 -3.73 -6.25 -2.75
C ALA A 99 -4.37 -4.89 -2.47
N ARG A 100 -5.54 -4.94 -1.85
CA ARG A 100 -6.23 -3.74 -1.38
C ARG A 100 -5.89 -3.55 0.10
N VAL A 101 -5.28 -2.42 0.43
CA VAL A 101 -5.05 -2.01 1.80
C VAL A 101 -6.10 -0.97 2.16
N MET A 102 -6.84 -1.25 3.22
CA MET A 102 -7.92 -0.41 3.72
C MET A 102 -7.33 0.66 4.65
N ASN A 103 -7.94 1.85 4.71
CA ASN A 103 -7.41 2.95 5.53
C ASN A 103 -7.44 2.60 7.03
N GLU A 104 -8.42 1.79 7.43
CA GLU A 104 -8.63 1.29 8.77
C GLU A 104 -7.41 0.50 9.28
N ASN A 105 -6.68 -0.17 8.40
CA ASN A 105 -5.46 -0.91 8.76
C ASN A 105 -4.32 0.07 9.07
N CYS A 106 -4.23 1.19 8.35
CA CYS A 106 -3.27 2.25 8.66
C CYS A 106 -3.62 2.97 9.96
N LEU A 107 -4.93 3.10 10.25
CA LEU A 107 -5.48 3.80 11.41
C LEU A 107 -5.74 2.86 12.60
N ALA A 108 -5.18 1.64 12.58
CA ALA A 108 -5.27 0.72 13.69
C ALA A 108 -4.62 1.32 14.95
N ALA A 109 -5.06 0.87 16.13
CA ALA A 109 -4.73 1.48 17.42
C ALA A 109 -3.21 1.67 17.67
N ASP A 110 -2.38 0.76 17.16
CA ASP A 110 -0.92 0.76 17.33
C ASP A 110 -0.16 1.30 16.11
N CYS A 111 -0.85 1.97 15.17
CA CYS A 111 -0.28 2.48 13.91
C CYS A 111 -0.35 4.02 13.84
N HIS A 112 -1.26 4.58 13.02
CA HIS A 112 -1.42 6.03 12.86
C HIS A 112 -2.72 6.53 13.49
N ASP A 113 -2.66 7.65 14.21
CA ASP A 113 -3.84 8.33 14.76
C ASP A 113 -4.30 9.48 13.84
N GLU A 114 -5.61 9.70 13.74
CA GLU A 114 -6.15 10.76 12.88
C GLU A 114 -5.74 12.18 13.32
N GLU A 115 -5.51 12.39 14.62
CA GLU A 115 -5.14 13.71 15.15
C GLU A 115 -3.76 14.16 14.66
N SER A 116 -2.79 13.24 14.58
CA SER A 116 -1.46 13.52 14.03
C SER A 116 -1.51 13.82 12.53
N LEU A 117 -2.49 13.27 11.81
CA LEU A 117 -2.67 13.46 10.37
C LEU A 117 -3.28 14.81 9.99
N ASP A 118 -4.08 15.42 10.87
CA ASP A 118 -4.75 16.71 10.62
C ASP A 118 -3.79 17.92 10.77
N LYS A 119 -2.62 17.71 11.37
CA LYS A 119 -1.59 18.74 11.50
C LYS A 119 -0.96 19.00 10.14
N GLY A 120 -0.86 20.27 9.74
CA GLY A 120 -0.13 20.67 8.54
C GLY A 120 1.34 20.29 8.67
N LEU A 121 1.86 19.54 7.71
CA LEU A 121 3.23 19.03 7.68
C LEU A 121 4.03 19.80 6.64
N LYS A 122 5.31 20.08 6.95
CA LYS A 122 6.29 20.42 5.93
C LYS A 122 6.80 19.13 5.32
N TYR A 123 6.41 18.88 4.08
CA TYR A 123 6.93 17.81 3.26
C TYR A 123 8.09 18.35 2.41
N LYS A 124 9.28 17.73 2.54
CA LYS A 124 10.53 18.32 2.01
C LYS A 124 10.68 19.80 2.46
N GLU A 125 11.50 20.58 1.78
CA GLU A 125 11.84 21.94 2.24
C GLU A 125 10.62 22.87 2.32
N ASN A 126 9.93 23.06 1.20
CA ASN A 126 8.93 24.12 1.06
C ASN A 126 7.52 23.64 0.68
N ILE A 127 7.23 22.33 0.70
CA ILE A 127 5.88 21.85 0.39
C ILE A 127 5.07 21.75 1.69
N PHE A 128 3.95 22.46 1.77
CA PHE A 128 3.00 22.32 2.85
C PHE A 128 1.94 21.30 2.47
N PHE A 129 1.76 20.28 3.31
CA PHE A 129 0.81 19.20 3.06
C PHE A 129 -0.08 18.96 4.27
N GLN A 130 -1.37 18.75 4.03
CA GLN A 130 -2.34 18.41 5.07
C GLN A 130 -3.25 17.27 4.58
N HIS A 131 -3.37 16.20 5.36
CA HIS A 131 -4.14 15.01 4.97
C HIS A 131 -5.64 15.32 4.86
N SER A 132 -6.20 16.08 5.80
CA SER A 132 -7.63 16.40 5.83
C SER A 132 -8.11 17.13 4.58
N THR A 133 -7.26 17.98 3.98
CA THR A 133 -7.57 18.65 2.71
C THR A 133 -7.76 17.66 1.55
N HIS A 134 -7.05 16.52 1.58
CA HIS A 134 -7.05 15.52 0.52
C HIS A 134 -8.01 14.34 0.79
N LEU A 135 -8.13 13.89 2.04
CA LEU A 135 -8.91 12.71 2.41
C LEU A 135 -10.40 13.01 2.65
N ASN A 136 -10.76 14.24 3.01
CA ASN A 136 -12.15 14.61 3.36
C ASN A 136 -12.99 15.03 2.15
N LYS A 137 -12.38 15.14 0.96
CA LYS A 137 -13.05 15.58 -0.26
C LYS A 137 -13.06 14.46 -1.29
N VAL A 138 -14.14 14.38 -2.06
CA VAL A 138 -14.17 13.59 -3.28
C VAL A 138 -13.44 14.39 -4.35
N LEU A 139 -12.36 13.84 -4.89
CA LEU A 139 -11.53 14.48 -5.91
C LEU A 139 -11.59 13.65 -7.18
N ARG A 140 -12.01 14.28 -8.29
CA ARG A 140 -12.17 13.66 -9.62
C ARG A 140 -13.00 12.37 -9.59
N SER A 141 -12.34 11.23 -9.38
CA SER A 141 -12.84 9.86 -9.57
C SER A 141 -13.28 9.15 -8.27
N GLY A 142 -13.13 9.78 -7.10
CA GLY A 142 -13.52 9.17 -5.84
C GLY A 142 -12.92 9.81 -4.59
N LYS A 143 -13.11 9.16 -3.45
CA LYS A 143 -12.42 9.50 -2.19
C LYS A 143 -11.00 8.95 -2.24
N LEU A 144 -10.02 9.75 -1.83
CA LEU A 144 -8.65 9.29 -1.74
C LEU A 144 -8.46 8.37 -0.53
N HIS A 145 -7.53 7.44 -0.67
CA HIS A 145 -7.10 6.51 0.36
C HIS A 145 -5.62 6.76 0.71
N CYS A 146 -5.15 6.23 1.84
CA CYS A 146 -3.74 6.35 2.22
C CYS A 146 -2.83 5.84 1.10
N THR A 147 -3.20 4.71 0.49
CA THR A 147 -2.49 4.10 -0.64
C THR A 147 -2.59 4.85 -1.95
N SER A 148 -3.45 5.87 -2.07
CA SER A 148 -3.48 6.73 -3.25
C SER A 148 -2.18 7.51 -3.40
N CYS A 149 -1.55 7.90 -2.29
CA CYS A 149 -0.26 8.60 -2.29
C CYS A 149 0.86 7.74 -1.71
N HIS A 150 0.58 6.93 -0.69
CA HIS A 150 1.56 6.03 -0.08
C HIS A 150 1.55 4.68 -0.81
N ASN A 151 2.33 4.57 -1.89
CA ASN A 151 2.38 3.36 -2.69
C ASN A 151 3.75 3.10 -3.28
N GLN A 152 4.00 1.82 -3.56
CA GLN A 152 5.11 1.37 -4.39
C GLN A 152 4.68 1.43 -5.86
N MET A 153 4.95 2.56 -6.52
CA MET A 153 4.50 2.78 -7.91
C MET A 153 5.25 1.93 -8.94
N SER A 154 6.53 1.64 -8.70
CA SER A 154 7.31 0.79 -9.60
C SER A 154 7.20 -0.66 -9.15
N GLN A 155 6.65 -1.48 -10.04
CA GLN A 155 6.68 -2.94 -9.95
C GLN A 155 7.95 -3.52 -10.61
N GLN A 156 8.88 -2.64 -11.05
CA GLN A 156 10.23 -3.07 -11.43
C GLN A 156 11.04 -3.26 -10.15
N ASP A 157 11.87 -4.28 -10.15
CA ASP A 157 12.80 -4.58 -9.08
C ASP A 157 14.00 -3.62 -9.19
N ASP A 158 13.96 -2.56 -8.39
CA ASP A 158 15.02 -1.58 -8.27
C ASP A 158 15.29 -1.42 -6.78
N GLU A 159 16.53 -1.69 -6.38
CA GLU A 159 16.96 -1.72 -4.98
C GLU A 159 16.77 -0.37 -4.25
N SER A 160 16.60 0.73 -4.98
CA SER A 160 16.28 2.04 -4.42
C SER A 160 14.79 2.23 -4.06
N LEU A 161 13.95 1.25 -4.41
CA LEU A 161 12.52 1.28 -4.11
C LEU A 161 12.24 0.80 -2.69
N THR A 162 11.14 1.30 -2.17
CA THR A 162 10.65 0.98 -0.84
C THR A 162 9.17 0.69 -0.95
N HIS A 163 8.69 -0.26 -0.14
CA HIS A 163 7.35 -0.82 -0.27
C HIS A 163 6.26 0.20 0.06
N MET A 164 6.57 1.15 0.95
CA MET A 164 5.64 2.17 1.39
C MET A 164 6.35 3.51 1.54
N LYS A 165 6.15 4.40 0.57
CA LYS A 165 6.55 5.81 0.61
C LYS A 165 5.52 6.69 -0.09
N VAL A 166 5.58 7.99 0.19
CA VAL A 166 4.85 8.98 -0.60
C VAL A 166 5.39 8.95 -2.04
N ASN A 167 4.49 8.72 -2.98
CA ASN A 167 4.75 8.79 -4.40
C ASN A 167 4.45 10.21 -4.91
N GLU A 168 5.52 10.98 -5.09
CA GLU A 168 5.48 12.38 -5.53
C GLU A 168 4.86 12.57 -6.92
N GLN A 169 4.88 11.55 -7.78
CA GLN A 169 4.23 11.65 -9.10
C GLN A 169 2.72 11.82 -8.98
N THR A 170 2.11 11.31 -7.91
CA THR A 170 0.68 11.46 -7.62
C THR A 170 0.29 12.93 -7.49
N CYS A 171 1.15 13.77 -6.92
CA CYS A 171 0.92 15.21 -6.80
C CYS A 171 0.73 15.84 -8.19
N PHE A 172 1.61 15.50 -9.14
CA PHE A 172 1.58 16.04 -10.49
C PHE A 172 0.35 15.56 -11.29
N VAL A 173 -0.05 14.30 -11.12
CA VAL A 173 -1.23 13.73 -11.79
C VAL A 173 -2.51 14.48 -11.42
N CYS A 174 -2.65 14.99 -10.19
CA CYS A 174 -3.85 15.71 -9.78
C CYS A 174 -3.75 17.22 -9.95
N HIS A 175 -2.60 17.82 -9.64
CA HIS A 175 -2.45 19.29 -9.61
C HIS A 175 -2.03 19.89 -10.96
N PHE A 176 -1.50 19.09 -11.88
CA PHE A 176 -0.96 19.58 -13.17
C PHE A 176 -1.52 18.89 -14.41
N LYS A 177 -2.10 17.68 -14.28
CA LYS A 177 -2.76 17.04 -15.43
C LYS A 177 -3.86 17.94 -15.98
N ASP A 178 -3.79 18.24 -17.27
CA ASP A 178 -4.70 19.15 -18.00
C ASP A 178 -4.58 20.64 -17.60
N ALA A 179 -3.54 21.03 -16.87
CA ALA A 179 -3.23 22.44 -16.61
C ALA A 179 -2.60 23.11 -17.84
N GLY A 180 -2.86 24.41 -18.03
CA GLY A 180 -2.23 25.20 -19.09
C GLY A 180 -0.72 25.40 -18.88
N GLU A 181 -0.02 25.89 -19.91
CA GLU A 181 1.40 26.23 -19.80
C GLU A 181 1.64 27.25 -18.69
N GLY A 182 2.55 26.93 -17.76
CA GLY A 182 2.85 27.79 -16.61
C GLY A 182 1.77 27.83 -15.53
N GLU A 183 0.77 26.95 -15.58
CA GLU A 183 -0.36 26.93 -14.65
C GLU A 183 -0.41 25.63 -13.82
N ALA A 184 -1.11 25.72 -12.69
CA ALA A 184 -1.44 24.58 -11.83
C ALA A 184 -2.93 24.68 -11.47
N ILE A 185 -3.65 23.56 -11.45
CA ILE A 185 -5.11 23.51 -11.22
C ILE A 185 -5.50 24.18 -9.91
N THR A 186 -4.67 24.02 -8.87
CA THR A 186 -4.91 24.56 -7.53
C THR A 186 -4.13 25.84 -7.24
N GLY A 187 -3.41 26.37 -8.23
CA GLY A 187 -2.48 27.50 -8.08
C GLY A 187 -1.13 27.11 -7.50
N CYS A 188 -0.10 27.92 -7.76
CA CYS A 188 1.30 27.62 -7.42
C CYS A 188 1.55 27.56 -5.90
N TYR A 189 0.86 28.42 -5.16
CA TYR A 189 1.06 28.59 -3.72
C TYR A 189 0.37 27.51 -2.89
N SER A 190 -0.50 26.67 -3.48
CA SER A 190 -1.19 25.60 -2.76
C SER A 190 -0.23 24.57 -2.18
N CYS A 191 0.94 24.42 -2.82
CA CYS A 191 1.98 23.51 -2.38
C CYS A 191 3.16 24.28 -1.76
N HIS A 192 3.69 25.29 -2.46
CA HIS A 192 5.00 25.88 -2.14
C HIS A 192 4.98 27.18 -1.33
N GLY A 193 3.81 27.76 -1.03
CA GLY A 193 3.72 29.10 -0.45
C GLY A 193 4.43 30.18 -1.29
N ASN A 194 4.43 31.43 -0.83
CA ASN A 194 5.17 32.50 -1.51
C ASN A 194 6.63 32.50 -1.02
N PRO A 195 7.62 32.60 -1.93
CA PRO A 195 9.01 32.83 -1.55
C PRO A 195 9.12 34.12 -0.72
N LYS A 196 9.63 34.02 0.50
CA LYS A 196 9.82 35.16 1.42
C LYS A 196 11.24 35.72 1.42
N THR A 197 12.16 35.01 0.79
CA THR A 197 13.58 35.35 0.72
C THR A 197 14.07 35.15 -0.70
N ALA A 198 15.25 35.71 -1.02
CA ALA A 198 15.93 35.39 -2.26
C ALA A 198 16.17 33.87 -2.34
N VAL A 199 15.84 33.28 -3.48
CA VAL A 199 16.00 31.85 -3.75
C VAL A 199 17.18 31.68 -4.69
N GLU A 200 18.04 30.71 -4.39
CA GLU A 200 19.11 30.30 -5.30
C GLU A 200 18.57 29.27 -6.30
N HIS A 201 18.83 29.48 -7.58
CA HIS A 201 18.58 28.50 -8.62
C HIS A 201 19.69 28.56 -9.66
N ASP A 202 20.36 27.43 -9.93
CA ASP A 202 21.48 27.32 -10.87
C ASP A 202 22.60 28.37 -10.65
N GLY A 203 22.90 28.69 -9.38
CA GLY A 203 23.92 29.66 -8.99
C GLY A 203 23.49 31.13 -9.10
N PHE A 204 22.22 31.40 -9.40
CA PHE A 204 21.66 32.76 -9.42
C PHE A 204 20.73 32.98 -8.23
N MET A 205 20.96 34.07 -7.51
CA MET A 205 20.06 34.55 -6.46
C MET A 205 18.96 35.40 -7.08
N PHE A 206 17.70 34.99 -6.89
CA PHE A 206 16.54 35.72 -7.39
C PHE A 206 15.61 36.15 -6.24
N ASN A 207 15.39 37.47 -6.10
CA ASN A 207 14.42 38.00 -5.15
C ASN A 207 13.05 38.19 -5.83
N HIS A 208 12.06 37.44 -5.36
CA HIS A 208 10.69 37.48 -5.87
C HIS A 208 9.89 38.68 -5.36
N GLU A 209 10.27 39.26 -4.22
CA GLU A 209 9.48 40.26 -3.49
C GLU A 209 9.05 41.46 -4.35
N PRO A 210 9.93 42.14 -5.11
CA PRO A 210 9.51 43.30 -5.92
C PRO A 210 8.50 42.96 -7.01
N TYR A 211 8.58 41.75 -7.57
CA TYR A 211 7.69 41.29 -8.64
C TYR A 211 6.32 40.88 -8.08
N LEU A 212 6.33 40.23 -6.91
CA LEU A 212 5.09 39.88 -6.20
C LEU A 212 4.33 41.13 -5.76
N GLU A 213 5.01 42.17 -5.29
CA GLU A 213 4.39 43.47 -4.94
C GLU A 213 3.75 44.16 -6.14
N LEU A 214 4.35 44.01 -7.33
CA LEU A 214 3.82 44.53 -8.59
C LEU A 214 2.71 43.65 -9.21
N GLY A 215 2.37 42.52 -8.58
CA GLY A 215 1.34 41.61 -9.08
C GLY A 215 1.75 40.84 -10.34
N VAL A 216 3.06 40.66 -10.57
CA VAL A 216 3.59 39.85 -11.68
C VAL A 216 3.15 38.41 -11.50
N GLU A 217 2.48 37.85 -12.52
CA GLU A 217 2.01 36.47 -12.48
C GLU A 217 3.18 35.49 -12.60
N CYS A 218 3.13 34.38 -11.85
CA CYS A 218 4.19 33.36 -11.84
C CYS A 218 4.51 32.84 -13.26
N LYS A 219 3.49 32.67 -14.10
CA LYS A 219 3.62 32.16 -15.46
C LYS A 219 4.37 33.08 -16.42
N GLN A 220 4.65 34.32 -16.04
CA GLN A 220 5.51 35.20 -16.85
C GLN A 220 6.98 34.79 -16.81
N CYS A 221 7.41 34.10 -15.74
CA CYS A 221 8.77 33.57 -15.58
C CYS A 221 8.78 32.03 -15.59
N HIS A 222 7.82 31.38 -14.93
CA HIS A 222 7.70 29.92 -14.82
C HIS A 222 6.85 29.33 -15.95
N ILE A 223 7.25 29.58 -17.21
CA ILE A 223 6.47 29.23 -18.41
C ILE A 223 6.40 27.72 -18.71
N LYS A 224 7.37 26.91 -18.24
CA LYS A 224 7.51 25.49 -18.57
C LYS A 224 7.58 24.59 -17.34
N ILE A 225 6.53 24.63 -16.53
CA ILE A 225 6.39 23.77 -15.33
C ILE A 225 5.61 22.48 -15.60
N VAL A 226 4.85 22.43 -16.71
CA VAL A 226 4.12 21.24 -17.18
C VAL A 226 4.79 20.73 -18.44
N GLN A 227 5.00 19.42 -18.53
CA GLN A 227 5.51 18.75 -19.72
C GLN A 227 4.57 17.62 -20.13
N GLY A 228 4.03 17.71 -21.34
CA GLY A 228 3.07 16.75 -21.88
C GLY A 228 1.64 16.96 -21.38
N ASP A 229 0.73 16.12 -21.84
CA ASP A 229 -0.72 16.12 -21.55
C ASP A 229 -1.12 14.93 -20.65
N ALA A 230 -0.13 14.32 -19.99
CA ALA A 230 -0.26 13.06 -19.27
C ALA A 230 -0.77 11.87 -20.12
N SER A 231 -0.70 11.94 -21.45
CA SER A 231 -0.88 10.77 -22.30
C SER A 231 0.23 9.76 -22.05
N VAL A 232 -0.17 8.50 -21.86
CA VAL A 232 0.77 7.39 -21.65
C VAL A 232 0.73 6.51 -22.90
N PRO A 233 1.85 6.32 -23.60
CA PRO A 233 1.91 5.40 -24.73
C PRO A 233 1.49 3.99 -24.29
N GLU A 234 0.77 3.25 -25.14
CA GLU A 234 0.21 1.93 -24.81
C GLU A 234 1.27 0.96 -24.26
N GLY A 235 2.48 0.95 -24.84
CA GLY A 235 3.60 0.12 -24.36
C GLY A 235 4.15 0.49 -22.98
N LYS A 236 3.72 1.61 -22.39
CA LYS A 236 4.12 2.08 -21.05
C LYS A 236 3.05 1.86 -19.99
N CYS A 237 1.84 1.42 -20.36
CA CYS A 237 0.79 1.07 -19.41
C CYS A 237 1.27 0.05 -18.37
N TYR A 238 2.10 -0.91 -18.79
CA TYR A 238 2.63 -2.00 -17.96
C TYR A 238 3.68 -1.58 -16.93
N SER A 239 4.12 -0.33 -16.95
CA SER A 239 4.98 0.21 -15.91
C SER A 239 4.22 0.46 -14.61
N CYS A 240 2.89 0.63 -14.67
CA CYS A 240 2.04 0.93 -13.51
C CYS A 240 0.81 0.01 -13.41
N HIS A 241 0.27 -0.47 -14.53
CA HIS A 241 -0.90 -1.35 -14.57
C HIS A 241 -0.50 -2.80 -14.79
N VAL A 242 -1.15 -3.70 -14.04
CA VAL A 242 -1.01 -5.14 -14.20
C VAL A 242 -2.04 -5.60 -15.24
N GLU A 243 -1.61 -5.98 -16.44
CA GLU A 243 -2.50 -6.77 -17.30
C GLU A 243 -2.65 -8.16 -16.67
N ARG A 244 -3.85 -8.73 -16.72
CA ARG A 244 -3.97 -10.18 -16.56
C ARG A 244 -3.10 -10.79 -17.64
N PHE A 245 -2.13 -11.63 -17.27
CA PHE A 245 -1.36 -12.47 -18.19
C PHE A 245 -2.30 -12.97 -19.31
N ARG A 246 -2.22 -12.36 -20.49
CA ARG A 246 -2.77 -12.97 -21.70
C ARG A 246 -1.80 -14.11 -22.01
N LYS A 247 -2.26 -15.34 -21.76
CA LYS A 247 -1.64 -16.54 -22.31
C LYS A 247 -1.54 -16.43 -23.82
#